data_AF-A0AAU2JCE4-F1
#
_entry.id   AF-A0AAU2JCE4-F1
#
_cell.length_a   1.000
_cell.length_b   1.000
_cell.length_c   1.000
_cell.angle_alpha   90.00
_cell.angle_beta   90.00
_cell.angle_gamma   90.00
#
_symmetry.space_group_name_H-M   'P 1'
#
loop_
_entity.id
_entity.type
_entity.pdbx_description
1 polymer ?
#
loop_
_entity_poly.entity_id
_entity_poly.type
_entity_poly.pdbx_seq_one_letter_code
_entity_poly.pdbx_strand_id
1 'polypeptide(L)' 'MQNPPTSPDAAETVRRARFGELPRRIRLEETVEERKATAPDPARDTYNVHEWLVRYCL' A
#
# COMPACT_ATOMS: atom_id res chain seq x y z
N MET A 1 34.58 7.05 -28.06
CA MET A 1 34.75 6.28 -26.81
C MET A 1 33.48 5.46 -26.60
N GLN A 2 33.51 4.17 -26.90
CA GLN A 2 32.44 3.25 -26.53
C GLN A 2 32.52 3.05 -25.00
N ASN A 3 31.45 3.33 -24.26
CA ASN A 3 31.37 2.88 -22.88
C ASN A 3 31.30 1.34 -22.89
N PRO A 4 32.09 0.62 -22.08
CA PRO A 4 31.98 -0.83 -22.01
C PRO A 4 30.57 -1.19 -21.51
N PRO A 5 29.97 -2.29 -22.01
CA PRO A 5 28.70 -2.75 -21.48
C PRO A 5 28.89 -3.01 -19.99
N THR A 6 28.18 -2.24 -19.16
CA THR A 6 28.17 -2.44 -17.70
C THR A 6 27.59 -3.83 -17.45
N SER A 7 28.47 -4.80 -17.22
CA SER A 7 28.07 -6.11 -16.69
C SER A 7 27.18 -5.87 -15.47
N PRO A 8 26.06 -6.60 -15.31
CA PRO A 8 25.23 -6.45 -14.12
C PRO A 8 26.11 -6.60 -12.89
N ASP A 9 26.13 -5.52 -12.11
CA ASP A 9 26.84 -5.41 -10.84
C ASP A 9 26.42 -6.57 -9.92
N ALA A 10 27.31 -7.07 -9.06
CA ALA A 10 27.01 -8.21 -8.17
C ALA A 10 25.76 -7.94 -7.31
N ALA A 11 25.51 -6.68 -6.97
CA ALA A 11 24.30 -6.24 -6.29
C ALA A 11 23.03 -6.48 -7.13
N GLU A 12 23.08 -6.32 -8.44
CA GLU A 12 21.95 -6.58 -9.33
C GLU A 12 21.61 -8.07 -9.40
N THR A 13 22.64 -8.94 -9.45
CA THR A 13 22.46 -10.39 -9.38
C THR A 13 21.77 -10.80 -8.07
N VAL A 14 22.18 -10.22 -6.94
CA VAL A 14 21.54 -10.49 -5.63
C VAL A 14 20.09 -9.99 -5.58
N ARG A 15 19.79 -8.82 -6.15
CA ARG A 15 18.42 -8.30 -6.22
C ARG A 15 17.54 -9.19 -7.08
N ARG A 16 18.02 -9.59 -8.26
CA ARG A 16 17.28 -10.47 -9.18
C ARG A 16 17.05 -11.85 -8.58
N ALA A 17 18.00 -12.39 -7.82
CA ALA A 17 17.81 -13.65 -7.10
C ALA A 17 16.70 -13.57 -6.02
N ARG A 18 16.48 -12.40 -5.42
CA ARG A 18 15.46 -12.19 -4.37
C ARG A 18 14.10 -11.78 -4.92
N PHE A 19 14.07 -10.94 -5.95
CA PHE A 19 12.86 -10.25 -6.44
C PHE A 19 12.66 -10.40 -7.95
N GLY A 20 13.36 -11.32 -8.60
CA GLY A 20 13.33 -11.50 -10.05
C GLY A 20 12.10 -12.23 -10.57
N GLU A 21 11.32 -12.83 -9.67
CA GLU A 21 10.11 -13.57 -10.00
C GLU A 21 8.89 -12.92 -9.35
N LEU A 22 7.80 -12.85 -10.10
CA LEU A 22 6.53 -12.36 -9.59
C LEU A 22 5.92 -13.45 -8.69
N PRO A 23 5.42 -13.10 -7.49
CA PRO A 23 4.68 -14.05 -6.66
C PRO A 23 3.50 -14.65 -7.40
N ARG A 24 3.17 -15.90 -7.07
CA ARG A 24 1.95 -16.56 -7.57
C ARG A 24 0.71 -15.74 -7.23
N ARG A 25 -0.32 -15.85 -8.07
CA ARG A 25 -1.64 -15.25 -7.78
C ARG A 25 -2.16 -15.76 -6.44
N ILE A 26 -2.57 -14.83 -5.58
CA ILE A 26 -3.22 -15.12 -4.30
C ILE A 26 -4.67 -15.47 -4.56
N ARG A 27 -5.16 -16.59 -4.03
CA ARG A 27 -6.58 -16.93 -4.07
C ARG A 27 -7.33 -16.29 -2.90
N LEU A 28 -8.64 -16.09 -3.06
CA LEU A 28 -9.44 -15.45 -2.02
C LEU A 28 -9.42 -16.26 -0.71
N GLU A 29 -9.37 -17.59 -0.81
CA GLU A 29 -9.34 -18.49 0.35
C GLU A 29 -8.02 -18.41 1.13
N GLU A 30 -6.98 -17.85 0.52
CA GLU A 30 -5.67 -17.63 1.15
C GLU A 30 -5.56 -16.23 1.79
N THR A 31 -6.58 -15.40 1.60
CA THR A 31 -6.67 -14.09 2.25
C THR A 31 -7.35 -14.22 3.62
N VAL A 32 -7.14 -13.21 4.47
CA VAL A 32 -7.79 -13.10 5.77
C VAL A 32 -8.84 -12.00 5.75
N GLU A 33 -9.92 -12.17 6.50
CA GLU A 33 -10.93 -11.12 6.65
C GLU A 33 -10.33 -9.90 7.37
N GLU A 34 -10.61 -8.71 6.82
CA GLU A 34 -10.26 -7.46 7.49
C GLU A 34 -11.15 -7.24 8.71
N ARG A 35 -10.53 -6.86 9.84
CA ARG A 35 -11.23 -6.44 11.05
C ARG A 35 -10.69 -5.11 11.50
N LYS A 36 -11.61 -4.20 11.88
CA LYS A 36 -11.22 -2.91 12.46
C LYS A 36 -10.36 -3.16 13.70
N ALA A 37 -9.22 -2.49 13.77
CA ALA A 37 -8.30 -2.61 14.92
C ALA A 37 -8.92 -2.11 16.22
N THR A 38 -9.83 -1.14 16.13
CA THR A 38 -10.58 -0.58 17.26
C THR A 38 -12.07 -0.55 16.95
N ALA A 39 -12.89 -0.50 18.01
CA ALA A 39 -14.31 -0.22 17.86
C ALA A 39 -14.49 1.13 17.13
N PRO A 40 -15.39 1.20 16.14
CA PRO A 40 -15.66 2.46 15.47
C PRO A 40 -16.23 3.48 16.46
N ASP A 41 -15.67 4.68 16.43
CA ASP A 41 -16.20 5.80 17.22
C ASP A 41 -17.55 6.24 16.61
N PRO A 42 -18.67 6.12 17.35
CA PRO A 42 -19.99 6.48 16.83
C PRO A 42 -20.11 7.97 16.46
N ALA A 43 -19.29 8.84 17.05
CA ALA A 43 -19.29 10.27 16.72
C ALA A 43 -18.56 10.57 15.40
N ARG A 44 -17.65 9.71 14.93
CA ARG A 44 -16.88 9.95 13.70
C ARG A 44 -17.69 9.74 12.43
N ASP A 45 -18.63 8.79 12.46
CA ASP A 45 -19.45 8.45 11.29
C ASP A 45 -20.79 9.21 11.27
N THR A 46 -21.08 10.00 12.30
CA THR A 46 -22.27 10.85 12.35
C THR A 46 -21.99 12.17 11.64
N TYR A 47 -22.27 12.23 10.34
CA TYR A 47 -22.18 13.49 9.60
C TYR A 47 -23.20 14.51 10.12
N ASN A 48 -22.73 15.68 10.55
CA ASN A 48 -23.58 16.81 10.94
C ASN A 48 -23.32 18.01 10.03
N VAL A 49 -24.31 18.34 9.19
CA VAL A 49 -24.23 19.47 8.25
C VAL A 49 -24.02 20.83 8.96
N HIS A 50 -24.56 21.01 10.15
CA HIS A 50 -24.44 22.26 10.89
C HIS A 50 -23.02 22.47 11.42
N GLU A 51 -22.34 21.42 11.88
CA GLU A 51 -20.94 21.51 12.30
C GLU A 51 -20.04 21.92 11.13
N TRP A 52 -20.28 21.35 9.95
CA TRP A 52 -19.54 21.69 8.74
C TRP A 52 -19.76 23.16 8.34
N LEU A 53 -21.00 23.64 8.35
CA LEU A 53 -21.32 25.03 8.03
C LEU A 53 -20.66 26.02 8.99
N VAL A 54 -20.66 25.74 10.30
CA VAL A 54 -19.99 26.59 11.30
C VAL A 54 -18.48 26.64 11.08
N ARG A 55 -17.86 25.52 10.71
CA ARG A 55 -16.40 25.44 10.57
C ARG A 55 -15.89 26.02 9.24
N TYR A 56 -16.70 26.08 8.19
CA TYR A 56 -16.25 26.44 6.84
C TYR A 56 -17.00 27.59 6.16
N CYS A 57 -18.13 28.08 6.71
CA CYS A 57 -18.95 29.11 6.06
C CYS A 57 -19.19 30.37 6.91
N LEU A 58 -18.58 30.48 8.09
CA LEU A 58 -18.51 31.70 8.92
C LEU A 58 -17.11 32.30 8.85
#